data_AF-A0A7X7UVL2-F1
#
_entry.id   AF-A0A7X7UVL2-F1
#
_cell.length_a   1.000
_cell.length_b   1.000
_cell.length_c   1.000
_cell.angle_alpha   90.00
_cell.angle_beta   90.00
_cell.angle_gamma   90.00
#
_symmetry.space_group_name_H-M   'P 1'
#
loop_
_entity.id
_entity.type
_entity.pdbx_description
1 polymer ?
#
loop_
_entity_poly.entity_id
_entity_poly.type
_entity_poly.pdbx_seq_one_letter_code
_entity_poly.pdbx_strand_id
1 'polypeptide(L)'
;MNSTIDFKYAIKEKVVPYISIGPRIDFLISYSDDFKGLDAMNELNKISLGLTIGAGIRYEMLKFQLGLKGEYFLNFNRFADWPASTGNLGGSISDRTMMVNLTIGIPMNKDEKCLRKLN
;
A
#
# COMPACT_ATOMS: atom_id res chain seq x y z
N MET A 1 5.21 0.14 6.64
CA MET A 1 4.58 1.47 6.80
C MET A 1 4.41 2.06 5.41
N ASN A 2 3.20 2.53 5.08
CA ASN A 2 2.87 3.00 3.74
C ASN A 2 2.50 4.47 3.81
N SER A 3 3.09 5.29 2.95
CA SER A 3 2.76 6.70 2.84
C SER A 3 2.40 6.98 1.39
N THR A 4 1.18 7.43 1.13
CA THR A 4 0.69 7.69 -0.24
C THR A 4 0.27 9.13 -0.40
N ILE A 5 0.54 9.68 -1.57
CA ILE A 5 0.01 10.96 -2.03
C ILE A 5 -1.15 10.66 -2.98
N ASP A 6 -2.33 11.22 -2.69
CA ASP A 6 -3.55 11.03 -3.48
C ASP A 6 -3.79 12.25 -4.38
N PHE A 7 -3.74 12.06 -5.69
CA PHE A 7 -4.12 13.06 -6.69
C PHE A 7 -5.59 12.87 -7.06
N LYS A 8 -6.42 13.80 -6.59
CA LYS A 8 -7.88 13.77 -6.79
C LYS A 8 -8.26 14.47 -8.10
N TYR A 9 -9.22 13.91 -8.81
CA TYR A 9 -9.85 14.53 -9.97
C TYR A 9 -11.35 14.64 -9.72
N ALA A 10 -11.85 15.83 -9.39
CA ALA A 10 -13.26 16.02 -9.07
C ALA A 10 -14.09 16.08 -10.36
N ILE A 11 -14.72 14.96 -10.74
CA ILE A 11 -15.64 14.90 -11.90
C ILE A 11 -17.03 15.41 -11.51
N LYS A 12 -17.49 15.05 -10.32
CA LYS A 12 -18.80 15.45 -9.76
C LYS A 12 -18.65 15.72 -8.26
N GLU A 13 -19.50 16.57 -7.71
CA GLU A 13 -19.48 16.95 -6.29
C GLU A 13 -19.48 15.76 -5.32
N LYS A 14 -20.09 14.64 -5.70
CA LYS A 14 -20.21 13.45 -4.85
C LYS A 14 -19.26 12.32 -5.23
N VAL A 15 -18.64 12.35 -6.41
CA VAL A 15 -17.80 11.25 -6.91
C VAL A 15 -16.42 11.81 -7.23
N VAL A 16 -15.45 11.43 -6.41
CA VAL A 16 -14.07 11.90 -6.47
C VAL A 16 -13.16 10.72 -6.80
N PRO A 17 -12.91 10.42 -8.09
CA PRO A 17 -11.84 9.53 -8.46
C PRO A 17 -10.48 10.12 -8.07
N TYR A 18 -9.53 9.24 -7.77
CA TYR A 18 -8.18 9.62 -7.43
C TYR A 18 -7.19 8.52 -7.83
N ILE A 19 -5.98 8.95 -8.14
CA ILE A 19 -4.82 8.07 -8.24
C ILE A 19 -3.94 8.30 -7.01
N SER A 20 -3.27 7.25 -6.54
CA SER A 20 -2.38 7.32 -5.40
C SER A 20 -1.03 6.73 -5.75
N ILE A 21 0.05 7.35 -5.31
CA ILE A 21 1.39 6.81 -5.43
C ILE A 21 2.14 7.04 -4.13
N GLY A 22 2.99 6.10 -3.74
CA GLY A 22 3.76 6.27 -2.52
C GLY A 22 4.82 5.21 -2.29
N PRO A 23 5.90 5.55 -1.54
CA PRO A 23 6.87 4.56 -1.11
C PRO A 23 6.22 3.54 -0.14
N ARG A 24 6.69 2.30 -0.21
CA ARG A 24 6.32 1.19 0.67
C ARG A 24 7.57 0.60 1.30
N ILE A 25 7.49 0.37 2.60
CA ILE A 25 8.52 -0.35 3.35
C ILE A 25 7.83 -1.44 4.15
N ASP A 26 8.19 -2.69 3.86
CA ASP A 26 7.71 -3.87 4.59
C ASP A 26 8.84 -4.47 5.44
N PHE A 27 8.48 -4.87 6.65
CA PHE A 27 9.37 -5.54 7.59
C PHE A 27 8.82 -6.94 7.87
N LEU A 28 9.65 -7.95 7.66
CA LEU A 28 9.30 -9.33 7.98
C LEU A 28 9.52 -9.57 9.48
N ILE A 29 8.44 -9.62 10.26
CA ILE A 29 8.50 -9.80 11.73
C ILE A 29 8.55 -11.28 12.11
N SER A 30 7.85 -12.12 11.36
CA SER A 30 7.79 -13.57 11.60
C SER A 30 7.63 -14.32 10.28
N TYR A 31 8.11 -15.56 10.27
CA TYR A 31 8.02 -16.49 9.14
C TYR A 31 7.86 -17.92 9.67
N SER A 32 7.29 -18.84 8.87
CA SER A 32 7.08 -20.23 9.30
C SER A 32 8.39 -21.02 9.38
N ASP A 33 8.38 -22.14 10.10
CA ASP A 33 9.57 -22.98 10.32
C ASP A 33 10.22 -23.47 9.03
N ASP A 34 9.45 -23.59 7.95
CA ASP A 34 9.93 -23.98 6.60
C ASP A 34 10.97 -23.00 6.03
N PHE A 35 10.99 -21.75 6.51
CA PHE A 35 11.92 -20.71 6.05
C PHE A 35 13.16 -20.56 6.96
N LYS A 36 13.28 -21.34 8.04
CA LYS A 36 14.44 -21.30 8.95
C LYS A 36 15.75 -21.67 8.25
N GLY A 37 15.70 -22.59 7.28
CA GLY A 37 16.87 -22.97 6.49
C GLY A 37 17.42 -21.82 5.62
N LEU A 38 16.53 -20.97 5.10
CA LEU A 38 16.90 -19.81 4.28
C LEU A 38 17.44 -18.64 5.13
N ASP A 39 16.89 -18.42 6.33
CA ASP A 39 17.44 -17.43 7.27
C ASP A 39 18.83 -17.85 7.79
N ALA A 40 19.05 -19.16 8.04
CA ALA A 40 20.36 -19.68 8.44
C ALA A 40 21.45 -19.49 7.37
N MET A 41 21.06 -19.40 6.10
CA MET A 41 21.97 -19.13 4.97
C MET A 41 22.08 -17.63 4.65
N ASN A 42 21.45 -16.75 5.44
CA ASN A 42 21.39 -15.30 5.21
C ASN A 42 20.79 -14.91 3.85
N GLU A 43 19.91 -15.76 3.31
CA GLU A 43 19.28 -15.61 1.99
C GLU A 43 17.86 -15.00 2.09
N LEU A 44 17.39 -14.73 3.31
CA LEU A 44 16.07 -14.16 3.58
C LEU A 44 16.13 -12.64 3.75
N ASN A 45 15.50 -11.90 2.84
CA ASN A 45 15.41 -10.44 2.94
C ASN A 45 14.37 -10.01 3.99
N LYS A 46 14.83 -9.52 5.14
CA LYS A 46 13.98 -9.05 6.26
C LYS A 46 13.31 -7.69 6.01
N ILE A 47 13.85 -6.92 5.07
CA ILE A 47 13.35 -5.60 4.68
C ILE A 47 13.06 -5.62 3.18
N SER A 48 11.83 -5.24 2.82
CA SER A 48 11.45 -5.02 1.43
C SER A 48 11.14 -3.54 1.21
N LEU A 49 11.75 -2.98 0.18
CA LEU A 49 11.46 -1.63 -0.30
C LEU A 49 10.68 -1.73 -1.60
N GLY A 50 9.67 -0.88 -1.73
CA GLY A 50 8.82 -0.88 -2.89
C GLY A 50 8.10 0.44 -3.09
N LEU A 51 7.24 0.42 -4.08
CA LEU A 51 6.38 1.52 -4.46
C LEU A 51 4.96 0.99 -4.62
N THR A 52 4.01 1.72 -4.09
CA THR A 52 2.59 1.44 -4.21
C THR A 52 2.00 2.41 -5.24
N ILE A 53 1.27 1.87 -6.20
CA ILE A 53 0.44 2.65 -7.12
C ILE A 53 -0.98 2.17 -6.96
N GLY A 54 -1.93 3.09 -6.92
CA GLY A 54 -3.33 2.77 -6.75
C GLY A 54 -4.23 3.73 -7.50
N ALA A 55 -5.44 3.27 -7.74
CA ALA A 55 -6.53 4.08 -8.24
C ALA A 55 -7.77 3.76 -7.42
N GLY A 56 -8.56 4.79 -7.14
CA GLY A 56 -9.75 4.64 -6.32
C GLY A 56 -10.82 5.64 -6.68
N ILE A 57 -12.00 5.38 -6.15
CA ILE A 57 -13.16 6.26 -6.24
C ILE A 57 -13.65 6.49 -4.83
N ARG A 58 -13.87 7.76 -4.48
CA ARG A 58 -14.49 8.16 -3.24
C ARG A 58 -15.87 8.74 -3.52
N TYR A 59 -16.85 8.28 -2.75
CA TYR A 59 -18.18 8.82 -2.73
C TYR A 59 -18.36 9.68 -1.48
N GLU A 60 -18.59 10.98 -1.68
CA GLU A 60 -18.78 11.95 -0.59
C GLU A 60 -20.27 12.11 -0.26
N MET A 61 -20.64 11.81 0.97
CA MET A 61 -21.95 12.09 1.55
C MET A 61 -21.81 13.11 2.69
N LEU A 62 -22.92 13.73 3.09
CA LEU A 62 -22.93 14.79 4.12
C LEU A 62 -22.29 14.38 5.45
N LYS A 63 -22.42 13.12 5.87
CA LYS A 63 -21.98 12.64 7.20
C LYS A 63 -20.87 11.59 7.16
N PHE A 64 -20.61 11.01 6.00
CA PHE A 64 -19.60 9.96 5.83
C PHE A 64 -19.13 9.91 4.38
N GLN A 65 -17.97 9.30 4.17
CA GLN A 65 -17.35 9.08 2.88
C GLN A 65 -17.14 7.59 2.70
N LEU A 66 -17.46 7.06 1.53
CA LEU A 66 -17.14 5.70 1.15
C LEU A 66 -16.03 5.73 0.11
N GLY A 67 -15.03 4.88 0.25
CA GLY A 67 -13.92 4.77 -0.68
C GLY A 67 -13.75 3.34 -1.14
N LEU A 68 -13.54 3.15 -2.44
CA LEU A 68 -13.04 1.89 -3.00
C LEU A 68 -11.70 2.18 -3.68
N LYS A 69 -10.66 1.43 -3.31
CA LYS A 69 -9.30 1.63 -3.83
C LYS A 69 -8.67 0.31 -4.24
N GLY A 70 -8.22 0.21 -5.48
CA GLY A 70 -7.33 -0.84 -5.93
C GLY A 70 -5.88 -0.37 -5.82
N GLU A 71 -5.02 -1.19 -5.24
CA GLU A 71 -3.59 -0.94 -5.10
C GLU A 71 -2.78 -2.09 -5.67
N TYR A 72 -1.70 -1.74 -6.35
CA TYR A 72 -0.70 -2.64 -6.88
C TYR A 72 0.65 -2.33 -6.22
N PHE A 73 1.32 -3.37 -5.74
CA PHE A 73 2.60 -3.24 -5.06
C PHE A 73 3.76 -3.66 -5.95
N LEU A 74 4.67 -2.73 -6.18
CA LEU A 74 5.91 -2.93 -6.90
C LEU A 74 7.04 -3.07 -5.88
N ASN A 75 7.50 -4.30 -5.64
CA ASN A 75 8.65 -4.54 -4.78
C ASN A 75 9.93 -4.43 -5.61
N PHE A 76 10.90 -3.62 -5.16
CA PHE A 76 12.19 -3.49 -5.83
C PHE A 76 13.12 -4.66 -5.54
N ASN A 77 12.94 -5.31 -4.39
CA ASN A 77 13.73 -6.45 -3.96
C ASN A 77 12.99 -7.76 -4.21
N ARG A 78 13.74 -8.79 -4.60
CA ARG A 78 13.27 -10.19 -4.61
C ARG A 78 13.28 -10.73 -3.18
N PHE A 79 12.30 -11.56 -2.84
CA PHE A 79 12.19 -12.12 -1.49
C PHE A 79 13.25 -13.19 -1.22
N ALA A 80 13.61 -13.95 -2.25
CA ALA A 80 14.72 -14.92 -2.23
C ALA A 80 15.31 -15.04 -3.63
N ASP A 81 16.64 -15.10 -3.73
CA ASP A 81 17.37 -15.29 -4.98
C ASP A 81 18.65 -16.09 -4.65
N TRP A 82 18.61 -17.40 -4.89
CA TRP A 82 19.76 -18.26 -4.67
C TRP A 82 20.38 -18.66 -6.01
N PRO A 83 21.67 -18.34 -6.24
CA PRO A 83 22.35 -18.69 -7.47
C PRO A 83 22.53 -20.21 -7.58
N ALA A 84 22.49 -20.73 -8.81
CA ALA A 84 22.77 -22.13 -9.06
C ALA A 84 24.22 -22.46 -8.64
N SER A 85 24.39 -23.56 -7.90
CA SER A 85 25.69 -24.08 -7.47
C SER A 85 25.77 -25.58 -7.73
N THR A 86 26.96 -26.16 -7.64
CA THR A 86 27.15 -27.62 -7.80
C THR A 86 26.35 -28.37 -6.73
N GLY A 87 25.15 -28.83 -7.10
CA GLY A 87 24.21 -29.54 -6.22
C GLY A 87 22.83 -28.89 -6.06
N ASN A 88 22.57 -27.69 -6.61
CA ASN A 88 21.26 -27.04 -6.53
C ASN A 88 20.90 -26.29 -7.83
N LEU A 89 19.62 -26.35 -8.23
CA LEU A 89 19.14 -25.82 -9.51
C LEU A 89 19.01 -24.28 -9.58
N GLY A 90 19.28 -23.57 -8.48
CA GLY A 90 19.03 -22.13 -8.39
C GLY A 90 17.53 -21.81 -8.40
N GLY A 91 17.17 -20.59 -7.99
CA GLY A 91 15.77 -20.19 -7.95
C GLY A 91 15.58 -18.76 -7.50
N SER A 92 14.50 -18.14 -7.98
CA SER A 92 14.12 -16.78 -7.60
C SER A 92 12.63 -16.73 -7.31
N ILE A 93 12.27 -16.07 -6.20
CA ILE A 93 10.88 -15.85 -5.80
C ILE A 93 10.61 -14.34 -5.84
N SER A 94 9.66 -13.95 -6.70
CA SER A 94 9.15 -12.59 -6.82
C SER A 94 7.68 -12.57 -6.48
N ASP A 95 7.28 -11.63 -5.62
CA ASP A 95 5.90 -11.44 -5.22
C ASP A 95 5.23 -10.35 -6.07
N ARG A 96 3.99 -10.60 -6.48
CA ARG A 96 3.09 -9.62 -7.11
C ARG A 96 1.82 -9.56 -6.29
N THR A 97 1.73 -8.57 -5.41
CA THR A 97 0.57 -8.40 -4.55
C THR A 97 -0.33 -7.28 -5.06
N MET A 98 -1.63 -7.59 -5.13
CA MET A 98 -2.71 -6.63 -5.37
C MET A 98 -3.61 -6.55 -4.14
N MET A 99 -4.12 -5.37 -3.84
CA MET A 99 -5.01 -5.14 -2.70
C MET A 99 -6.23 -4.34 -3.14
N VAL A 100 -7.40 -4.73 -2.64
CA VAL A 100 -8.65 -3.99 -2.81
C VAL A 100 -9.11 -3.55 -1.43
N ASN A 101 -9.21 -2.24 -1.23
CA ASN A 101 -9.61 -1.65 0.03
C ASN A 101 -10.99 -1.03 -0.08
N LEU A 102 -11.86 -1.37 0.87
CA LEU A 102 -13.09 -0.65 1.15
C LEU A 102 -12.84 0.23 2.37
N THR A 103 -13.12 1.53 2.26
CA THR A 103 -12.88 2.50 3.33
C THR A 103 -14.16 3.25 3.67
N ILE A 104 -14.40 3.47 4.96
CA ILE A 104 -15.44 4.34 5.48
C ILE A 104 -14.74 5.47 6.24
N GLY A 105 -14.99 6.71 5.86
CA GLY A 105 -14.43 7.91 6.48
C GLY A 105 -15.53 8.80 7.05
N ILE A 106 -15.23 9.53 8.11
CA ILE A 106 -16.09 10.59 8.64
C ILE A 106 -15.45 11.93 8.27
N PRO A 107 -16.09 12.78 7.45
CA PRO A 107 -15.55 14.09 7.14
C PRO A 107 -15.52 14.91 8.44
N MET A 108 -14.34 15.40 8.82
CA MET A 108 -14.23 16.34 9.94
C MET A 108 -14.69 17.72 9.45
N ASN A 109 -15.97 18.04 9.69
CA ASN A 109 -16.48 19.40 9.50
C ASN A 109 -15.75 20.34 10.47
N LYS A 110 -14.94 21.26 9.94
CA LYS A 110 -14.40 22.41 10.67
C LYS A 110 -15.48 23.48 10.80
N ASP A 111 -16.53 23.21 11.57
CA ASP A 111 -17.55 24.21 11.91
C ASP A 111 -17.06 25.24 12.95
N GLU A 112 -15.74 25.44 13.09
CA GLU A 112 -15.15 26.52 13.90
C GLU A 112 -14.56 27.69 13.09
N LYS A 113 -14.54 27.64 11.75
CA LYS A 113 -13.90 28.72 10.96
C LYS A 113 -14.82 29.84 10.47
N CYS A 114 -16.14 29.72 10.59
CA CYS A 114 -17.06 30.66 9.91
C CYS A 114 -17.93 31.55 10.81
N LEU A 115 -17.87 31.45 12.14
CA LEU A 115 -18.73 32.24 13.05
C LEU A 115 -18.01 33.28 13.93
N ARG A 116 -16.71 33.55 13.69
CA ARG A 116 -15.94 34.56 14.47
C ARG A 116 -15.38 35.75 13.68
N LYS A 117 -15.87 36.04 12.46
CA LYS A 117 -15.44 37.24 11.72
C LYS A 117 -16.53 38.11 11.09
N LEU A 118 -17.80 37.77 11.27
CA LEU A 118 -18.92 38.63 10.84
C LEU A 118 -20.06 38.54 11.87
N ASN A 119 -19.87 39.22 13.00
CA ASN A 119 -20.88 39.98 13.76
C ASN A 119 -20.25 40.50 15.06
#